data_AF-A0A3B9LAM3-F1
#
_entry.id   AF-A0A3B9LAM3-F1
#
_cell.length_a   1.000
_cell.length_b   1.000
_cell.length_c   1.000
_cell.angle_alpha   90.00
_cell.angle_beta   90.00
_cell.angle_gamma   90.00
#
_symmetry.space_group_name_H-M   'P 1'
#
loop_
_entity.id
_entity.type
_entity.pdbx_description
1 polymer ?
#
loop_
_entity_poly.entity_id
_entity_poly.type
_entity_poly.pdbx_seq_one_letter_code
_entity_poly.pdbx_strand_id
1 'polypeptide(L)' 'KMNQPAYVRYVAEEIANLRGISLDEIMQATTDNFFKLFSNATLCS' A
#
# COMPACT_ATOMS: atom_id res chain seq x y z
N LYS A 1 18.33 -3.21 -10.54
CA LYS A 1 17.04 -3.88 -10.85
C LYS A 1 15.95 -2.83 -10.64
N MET A 2 15.31 -2.33 -11.70
CA MET A 2 14.30 -1.26 -11.58
C MET A 2 13.11 -1.77 -10.77
N ASN A 3 12.73 -1.04 -9.71
CA ASN A 3 11.47 -1.23 -9.03
C ASN A 3 10.36 -0.73 -9.97
N GLN A 4 9.79 -1.63 -10.76
CA GLN A 4 8.60 -1.24 -11.52
C GLN A 4 7.45 -1.03 -10.53
N PRO A 5 6.71 0.08 -10.63
CA PRO A 5 5.54 0.34 -9.78
C PRO A 5 4.53 -0.82 -9.76
N ALA A 6 4.49 -1.59 -10.86
CA ALA A 6 3.68 -2.80 -10.99
C ALA A 6 3.98 -3.87 -9.91
N TYR A 7 5.21 -3.95 -9.40
CA TYR A 7 5.54 -4.93 -8.35
C TYR A 7 4.88 -4.60 -7.01
N VAL A 8 4.57 -3.34 -6.75
CA VAL A 8 3.85 -2.93 -5.53
C VAL A 8 2.46 -3.55 -5.51
N ARG A 9 1.79 -3.60 -6.67
CA ARG A 9 0.47 -4.22 -6.80
C ARG A 9 0.52 -5.72 -6.49
N TYR A 10 1.46 -6.44 -7.10
CA TYR A 10 1.62 -7.88 -6.86
C TYR A 10 1.90 -8.20 -5.39
N VAL A 11 2.74 -7.39 -4.73
CA VAL A 11 3.01 -7.57 -3.30
C VAL A 11 1.76 -7.30 -2.46
N ALA A 12 1.00 -6.25 -2.79
CA ALA A 12 -0.25 -5.95 -2.09
C ALA A 12 -1.31 -7.04 -2.26
N GLU A 13 -1.45 -7.60 -3.47
CA GLU A 13 -2.33 -8.73 -3.77
C GLU A 13 -1.96 -9.97 -2.94
N GLU A 14 -0.67 -10.26 -2.82
CA GLU A 14 -0.24 -11.42 -2.04
C GLU A 14 -0.43 -11.23 -0.53
N ILE A 15 -0.22 -10.01 -0.02
CA ILE A 15 -0.53 -9.70 1.39
C ILE A 15 -2.03 -9.79 1.65
N ALA A 16 -2.87 -9.37 0.71
CA ALA A 16 -4.33 -9.47 0.79
C ALA A 16 -4.77 -10.94 0.93
N ASN A 17 -4.24 -11.80 0.05
CA ASN A 17 -4.47 -13.25 0.08
C ASN A 17 -4.08 -13.88 1.42
N LEU A 18 -2.88 -13.57 1.92
CA LEU A 18 -2.38 -14.09 3.20
C LEU A 18 -3.23 -13.65 4.40
N ARG A 19 -3.83 -12.46 4.33
CA ARG A 19 -4.65 -11.88 5.41
C ARG A 19 -6.14 -12.16 5.27
N GLY A 20 -6.59 -12.74 4.16
CA GLY A 20 -8.00 -12.99 3.87
C GLY A 20 -8.84 -11.73 3.75
N ILE A 21 -8.22 -10.62 3.34
CA ILE A 21 -8.87 -9.30 3.15
C ILE A 21 -8.72 -8.87 1.70
N SER A 22 -9.51 -7.87 1.28
CA SER A 22 -9.46 -7.35 -0.08
C SER A 22 -8.20 -6.51 -0.35
N LEU A 23 -7.84 -6.38 -1.63
CA LEU A 23 -6.76 -5.51 -2.06
C LEU A 23 -7.02 -4.05 -1.67
N ASP A 24 -8.26 -3.59 -1.79
CA ASP A 24 -8.66 -2.23 -1.46
C ASP A 24 -8.47 -1.95 0.04
N GLU A 25 -8.79 -2.90 0.91
CA GLU A 25 -8.55 -2.80 2.36
C GLU A 25 -7.05 -2.71 2.69
N ILE A 26 -6.21 -3.50 2.01
CA ILE A 26 -4.74 -3.40 2.14
C ILE A 26 -4.26 -2.02 1.71
N MET A 27 -4.73 -1.53 0.56
CA MET A 27 -4.34 -0.22 0.04
C MET A 27 -4.73 0.90 1.00
N GLN A 28 -5.98 0.92 1.47
CA GLN A 28 -6.44 1.91 2.43
C GLN A 28 -5.64 1.87 3.73
N ALA A 29 -5.47 0.69 4.32
CA ALA A 29 -4.74 0.54 5.57
C ALA A 29 -3.26 0.96 5.44
N THR A 30 -2.61 0.63 4.33
CA THR A 30 -1.21 1.00 4.10
C THR A 30 -1.05 2.50 3.86
N THR A 31 -1.98 3.12 3.12
CA THR A 31 -2.04 4.57 2.93
C THR A 31 -2.24 5.31 4.26
N ASP A 32 -3.23 4.91 5.06
CA ASP A 32 -3.52 5.54 6.34
C ASP A 32 -2.36 5.42 7.32
N ASN A 33 -1.75 4.22 7.40
CA ASN A 33 -0.57 3.99 8.22
C ASN A 33 0.61 4.86 7.79
N PHE A 34 0.81 5.03 6.47
CA PHE A 34 1.88 5.87 5.96
C PHE A 34 1.70 7.33 6.38
N PHE A 35 0.52 7.92 6.18
CA PHE A 35 0.26 9.32 6.58
C PHE A 35 0.28 9.53 8.10
N LYS A 36 -0.09 8.50 8.88
CA LYS A 36 0.04 8.54 10.34
C LYS A 36 1.50 8.54 10.81
N LEU A 37 2.36 7.78 10.16
CA LEU A 37 3.78 7.63 10.54
C LEU A 37 4.67 8.73 9.95
N PHE A 38 4.33 9.23 8.78
CA PHE A 38 5.06 10.26 8.06
C PHE A 38 4.24 11.54 8.02
N SER A 39 4.19 12.27 9.13
CA SER A 39 3.41 13.51 9.28
C SER A 39 3.84 14.66 8.36
N ASN A 40 5.01 14.55 7.71
CA ASN A 40 5.48 15.48 6.68
C ASN A 40 5.12 15.02 5.25
N ALA A 41 4.55 13.82 5.09
CA ALA A 41 4.02 13.39 3.81
C ALA A 41 2.70 14.12 3.56
N THR A 42 2.63 14.83 2.45
CA THR A 42 1.39 15.51 2.03
C THR A 42 0.95 14.87 0.73
N LEU A 43 -0.36 14.61 0.59
CA LEU A 43 -0.91 14.27 -0.72
C LEU A 43 -0.58 15.42 -1.67
N CYS A 44 0.01 15.09 -2.82
CA CYS A 44 0.22 16.08 -3.87
C CYS A 44 -1.17 16.53 -4.34
N SER A 45 -1.47 17.81 -4.13
CA SER A 45 -2.68 18.49 -4.62
C SER A 45 -2.59 18.78 -6.11
#